data_AF-A0A356J436-F1
#
_entry.id   AF-A0A356J436-F1
#
_cell.length_a   1.000
_cell.length_b   1.000
_cell.length_c   1.000
_cell.angle_alpha   90.00
_cell.angle_beta   90.00
_cell.angle_gamma   90.00
#
_symmetry.space_group_name_H-M   'P 1'
#
loop_
_entity.id
_entity.type
_entity.pdbx_description
1 polymer ?
#
loop_
_entity_poly.entity_id
_entity_poly.type
_entity_poly.pdbx_seq_one_letter_code
_entity_poly.pdbx_strand_id
1 'polypeptide(L)'
;AEEVMPAIDRKKNIRVRDRATMTNLILGLNGYTVASNAVSRALNGPDVVAVPLNYPHTIHVGTVTRRNTSLSRPGKTFMEALRRRVKPFCA
;
A
#
# COMPACT_ATOMS: atom_id res chain seq x y z
N ALA A 1 -5.39 -4.94 11.87
CA ALA A 1 -5.42 -3.62 11.20
C ALA A 1 -4.09 -3.44 10.49
N GLU A 2 -4.09 -2.88 9.27
CA GLU A 2 -2.86 -2.49 8.57
C GLU A 2 -2.38 -1.14 9.11
N GLU A 3 -2.02 -1.10 10.39
CA GLU A 3 -1.54 0.12 11.03
C GLU A 3 -0.01 0.12 11.01
N VAL A 4 0.55 0.93 10.12
CA VAL A 4 2.01 0.99 9.90
C VAL A 4 2.71 1.74 11.04
N MET A 5 2.01 2.65 11.71
CA MET A 5 2.61 3.58 12.67
C MET A 5 1.66 3.89 13.85
N PRO A 6 1.53 2.97 14.81
CA PRO A 6 0.69 3.20 15.99
C PRO A 6 1.31 4.24 16.96
N ALA A 7 2.61 4.51 16.85
CA ALA A 7 3.35 5.39 17.76
C ALA A 7 3.37 6.89 17.37
N ILE A 8 2.83 7.26 16.20
CA ILE A 8 2.69 8.69 15.85
C ILE A 8 1.44 9.23 16.54
N ASP A 9 1.63 10.17 17.45
CA ASP A 9 0.53 10.92 18.04
C ASP A 9 -0.17 11.78 16.99
N ARG A 10 -1.50 11.73 16.99
CA ARG A 10 -2.36 12.45 16.05
C ARG A 10 -3.52 13.07 16.83
N LYS A 11 -3.65 14.39 16.76
CA LYS A 11 -4.76 15.13 17.38
C LYS A 11 -6.14 14.71 16.86
N LYS A 12 -6.21 14.23 15.61
CA LYS A 12 -7.44 13.71 14.97
C LYS A 12 -7.11 12.40 14.28
N ASN A 13 -7.90 11.36 14.54
CA ASN A 13 -7.69 10.03 13.98
C ASN A 13 -9.04 9.41 13.60
N ILE A 14 -9.12 8.84 12.39
CA ILE A 14 -10.29 8.10 11.91
C ILE A 14 -9.82 6.68 11.62
N ARG A 15 -10.45 5.70 12.27
CA ARG A 15 -10.15 4.28 12.08
C ARG A 15 -11.08 3.69 11.04
N VAL A 16 -10.50 3.06 10.02
CA VAL A 16 -11.20 2.41 8.91
C VAL A 16 -10.76 0.96 8.79
N ARG A 17 -11.58 0.12 8.13
CA ARG A 17 -11.27 -1.30 7.93
C ARG A 17 -10.91 -1.65 6.49
N ASP A 18 -11.33 -0.83 5.53
CA ASP A 18 -11.10 -1.05 4.10
C ASP A 18 -10.43 0.17 3.46
N ARG A 19 -9.64 -0.09 2.40
CA ARG A 19 -8.88 0.97 1.73
C ARG A 19 -9.77 1.88 0.87
N ALA A 20 -10.88 1.39 0.34
CA ALA A 20 -11.74 2.20 -0.53
C ALA A 20 -12.39 3.35 0.25
N THR A 21 -12.94 3.05 1.43
CA THR A 21 -13.44 4.03 2.40
C THR A 21 -12.33 4.95 2.87
N MET A 22 -11.13 4.43 3.15
CA MET A 22 -9.98 5.27 3.51
C MET A 22 -9.71 6.33 2.44
N THR A 23 -9.61 5.95 1.16
CA THR A 23 -9.34 6.87 0.06
C THR A 23 -10.44 7.93 -0.07
N ASN A 24 -11.71 7.54 0.01
CA ASN A 24 -12.84 8.48 -0.06
C ASN A 24 -12.81 9.50 1.09
N LEU A 25 -12.47 9.07 2.30
CA LEU A 25 -12.39 9.96 3.46
C LEU A 25 -11.19 10.91 3.37
N ILE A 26 -10.03 10.42 2.91
CA ILE A 26 -8.85 11.26 2.69
C ILE A 26 -9.19 12.38 1.70
N LEU A 27 -9.82 12.05 0.58
CA LEU A 27 -10.25 13.03 -0.43
C LEU A 27 -11.26 14.03 0.15
N GLY A 28 -12.32 13.55 0.80
CA GLY A 28 -13.40 14.41 1.30
C GLY A 28 -13.02 15.29 2.50
N LEU A 29 -11.99 14.93 3.25
CA LEU A 29 -11.58 15.63 4.47
C LEU A 29 -10.27 16.41 4.32
N ASN A 30 -9.69 16.45 3.12
CA ASN A 30 -8.32 16.91 2.91
C ASN A 30 -7.35 16.24 3.90
N GLY A 31 -7.53 14.94 4.08
CA GLY A 31 -6.82 14.12 5.04
C GLY A 31 -5.51 13.58 4.48
N TYR A 32 -4.84 12.77 5.29
CA TYR A 32 -3.69 11.98 4.86
C TYR A 32 -3.64 10.65 5.60
N THR A 33 -2.87 9.70 5.07
CA THR A 33 -2.55 8.45 5.73
C THR A 33 -1.10 8.09 5.48
N VAL A 34 -0.54 7.22 6.32
CA VAL A 34 0.77 6.62 6.06
C VAL A 34 0.56 5.22 5.52
N ALA A 35 1.08 4.95 4.32
CA ALA A 35 0.95 3.68 3.64
C ALA A 35 2.19 3.41 2.77
N SER A 36 2.26 2.21 2.18
CA SER A 36 3.23 1.95 1.11
C SER A 36 3.00 2.89 -0.07
N ASN A 37 4.05 3.21 -0.82
CA ASN A 37 4.00 4.03 -2.03
C ASN A 37 3.32 3.35 -3.24
N ALA A 38 2.72 2.17 -3.07
CA ALA A 38 1.97 1.44 -4.10
C ALA A 38 0.61 2.10 -4.44
N VAL A 39 0.61 3.41 -4.68
CA VAL A 39 -0.56 4.21 -5.04
C VAL A 39 -0.56 4.38 -6.56
N SER A 40 -1.60 3.84 -7.21
CA SER A 40 -1.77 3.99 -8.66
C SER A 40 -2.62 5.21 -8.96
N ARG A 41 -2.06 6.22 -9.64
CA ARG A 41 -2.80 7.38 -10.15
C ARG A 41 -3.98 6.99 -11.05
N ALA A 42 -3.85 5.88 -11.77
CA ALA A 42 -4.92 5.34 -12.61
C ALA A 42 -6.13 4.82 -11.82
N LEU A 43 -5.95 4.48 -10.53
CA LEU A 43 -7.03 3.96 -9.68
C LEU A 43 -7.57 5.02 -8.71
N ASN A 44 -6.71 5.91 -8.21
CA ASN A 44 -7.07 6.88 -7.18
C ASN A 44 -7.22 8.31 -7.71
N GLY A 45 -7.12 8.51 -9.02
CA GLY A 45 -7.16 9.84 -9.63
C GLY A 45 -5.90 10.67 -9.36
N PRO A 46 -5.86 11.93 -9.81
CA PRO A 46 -4.73 12.82 -9.62
C PRO A 46 -4.63 13.41 -8.20
N ASP A 47 -5.70 13.36 -7.42
CA ASP A 47 -5.83 14.09 -6.16
C ASP A 47 -5.22 13.36 -4.95
N VAL A 48 -4.89 12.06 -5.10
CA VAL A 48 -4.16 11.29 -4.11
C VAL A 48 -2.73 11.06 -4.58
N VAL A 49 -1.79 11.76 -3.93
CA VAL A 49 -0.36 11.67 -4.23
C VAL A 49 0.40 10.96 -3.12
N ALA A 50 1.35 10.11 -3.49
CA ALA A 50 2.29 9.50 -2.55
C ALA A 50 3.51 10.41 -2.41
N VAL A 51 3.85 10.77 -1.16
CA VAL A 51 5.02 11.59 -0.83
C VAL A 51 5.96 10.77 0.05
N PRO A 52 7.27 10.74 -0.23
CA PRO A 52 8.24 10.08 0.64
C PRO A 52 8.18 10.66 2.05
N LEU A 53 8.03 9.79 3.05
CA LEU A 53 8.06 10.17 4.45
C LEU A 53 9.49 10.03 4.97
N ASN A 54 10.04 11.10 5.54
CA ASN A 54 11.32 11.04 6.23
C ASN A 54 11.15 10.31 7.57
N TYR A 55 11.27 8.98 7.53
CA TYR A 55 11.05 8.12 8.69
C TYR A 55 12.01 6.92 8.64
N PRO A 56 12.58 6.48 9.78
CA PRO A 56 13.66 5.48 9.79
C PRO A 56 13.19 4.05 9.49
N HIS A 57 11.88 3.79 9.39
CA HIS A 57 11.36 2.44 9.12
C HIS A 57 10.81 2.32 7.71
N THR A 58 11.06 1.15 7.12
CA THR A 58 10.58 0.77 5.78
C THR A 58 9.43 -0.23 5.87
N ILE A 59 8.46 -0.10 4.96
CA ILE A 59 7.38 -1.07 4.81
C ILE A 59 7.85 -2.15 3.82
N HIS A 60 7.83 -3.42 4.25
CA HIS A 60 8.12 -4.54 3.36
C HIS A 60 6.82 -5.12 2.80
N VAL A 61 6.72 -5.14 1.47
CA VAL A 61 5.60 -5.76 0.76
C VAL A 61 6.12 -7.00 0.03
N GLY A 62 5.45 -8.13 0.25
CA GLY A 62 5.84 -9.41 -0.34
C GLY A 62 4.65 -10.34 -0.52
N THR A 63 4.93 -11.54 -0.99
CA THR A 63 3.92 -12.59 -1.21
C THR A 63 4.10 -13.73 -0.23
N VAL A 64 3.00 -14.24 0.31
CA VAL A 64 3.00 -15.44 1.15
C VAL A 64 2.69 -16.65 0.28
N THR A 65 3.48 -17.71 0.40
CA THR A 65 3.29 -18.97 -0.32
C THR A 65 3.29 -20.15 0.66
N ARG A 66 2.62 -21.25 0.27
CA ARG A 66 2.60 -22.47 1.06
C ARG A 66 4.01 -23.09 1.06
N ARG A 67 4.51 -23.43 2.25
CA ARG A 67 5.79 -24.14 2.41
C ARG A 67 5.78 -25.45 1.62
N ASN A 68 6.93 -25.83 1.07
CA ASN A 68 7.14 -27.07 0.30
C ASN A 68 6.24 -27.21 -0.94
N THR A 69 5.75 -26.10 -1.48
CA THR A 69 4.95 -26.09 -2.71
C THR A 69 5.64 -25.21 -3.75
N SER A 70 5.82 -25.74 -4.96
CA SER A 70 6.24 -24.93 -6.10
C SER A 70 5.04 -24.21 -6.72
N LEU A 71 5.24 -22.98 -7.17
CA LEU A 71 4.23 -22.29 -7.98
C LEU A 71 3.92 -23.12 -9.24
N SER A 72 2.62 -23.27 -9.54
CA SER A 72 2.17 -23.81 -10.82
C SER A 72 2.65 -22.92 -11.97
N ARG A 73 2.58 -23.41 -13.21
CA ARG A 73 2.94 -22.61 -14.39
C ARG A 73 2.16 -21.27 -14.44
N PRO A 74 0.82 -21.23 -14.27
CA PRO A 74 0.10 -19.97 -14.15
C PRO A 74 0.55 -19.10 -12.96
N GLY A 75 0.84 -19.72 -11.81
CA GLY A 75 1.32 -19.01 -10.63
C GLY A 75 2.67 -18.31 -10.87
N LYS A 76 3.60 -18.95 -11.57
CA LYS A 76 4.88 -18.34 -11.98
C LYS A 76 4.65 -17.15 -12.90
N THR A 77 3.81 -17.30 -13.92
CA THR A 77 3.46 -16.23 -14.86
C THR A 77 2.80 -15.04 -14.16
N PHE A 78 1.88 -15.30 -13.23
CA PHE A 78 1.26 -14.24 -12.43
C PHE A 78 2.30 -13.49 -11.59
N MET A 79 3.20 -14.21 -10.93
CA MET A 79 4.25 -13.61 -10.11
C MET A 79 5.24 -12.76 -10.93
N GLU A 80 5.58 -13.19 -12.15
CA GLU A 80 6.41 -12.39 -13.07
C GLU A 80 5.70 -11.10 -13.49
N ALA A 81 4.42 -11.19 -13.86
CA ALA A 81 3.62 -10.03 -14.22
C ALA A 81 3.49 -9.05 -13.05
N LEU A 82 3.25 -9.57 -11.85
CA LEU A 82 3.16 -8.78 -10.62
C LEU A 82 4.48 -8.05 -10.34
N ARG A 83 5.63 -8.76 -10.36
CA ARG A 83 6.96 -8.16 -10.16
C ARG A 83 7.23 -7.03 -11.16
N ARG A 84 6.92 -7.25 -12.44
CA ARG A 84 7.07 -6.21 -13.47
C ARG A 84 6.20 -5.00 -13.19
N ARG A 85 4.95 -5.22 -12.74
CA ARG A 85 4.00 -4.14 -12.45
C ARG A 85 4.39 -3.31 -11.23
N VAL A 86 4.98 -3.93 -10.20
CA VAL A 86 5.34 -3.26 -8.94
C VAL A 86 6.71 -2.60 -8.96
N LYS A 87 7.59 -2.95 -9.90
CA LYS A 87 8.94 -2.38 -10.05
C LYS A 87 9.00 -0.85 -9.93
N PRO A 88 8.07 -0.05 -10.51
CA PRO A 88 8.10 1.41 -10.37
C PRO A 88 7.90 1.94 -8.94
N PHE A 89 7.39 1.10 -8.02
CA PHE A 89 7.17 1.46 -6.62
C PHE A 89 8.30 0.95 -5.70
N CYS A 90 9.26 0.18 -6.21
CA CYS A 90 10.41 -0.28 -5.45
C CYS A 90 11.55 0.73 -5.61
N ALA A 91 11.47 1.85 -4.89
CA ALA A 91 12.52 2.86 -4.79
C ALA A 91 13.05 2.93 -3.35
#